data_AF-A0A5K0Z6C7-F1
#
_entry.id   AF-A0A5K0Z6C7-F1
#
_cell.length_a   1.000
_cell.length_b   1.000
_cell.length_c   1.000
_cell.angle_alpha   90.00
_cell.angle_beta   90.00
_cell.angle_gamma   90.00
#
_symmetry.space_group_name_H-M   'P 1'
#
loop_
_entity.id
_entity.type
_entity.pdbx_description
1 polymer ?
#
loop_
_entity_poly.entity_id
_entity_poly.type
_entity_poly.pdbx_seq_one_letter_code
_entity_poly.pdbx_strand_id
1 'polypeptide(L)' 'GAKPGEGGELPGHKVIGDIAVTRNSTAGVGLISPPPHHDIYSIEDLAQLIHDLK' A
#
# COMPACT_ATOMS: atom_id res chain seq x y z
N GLY A 1 -13.78 6.13 2.25
CA GLY A 1 -13.20 6.69 3.49
C GLY A 1 -13.62 5.92 4.73
N ALA A 2 -13.49 4.59 4.75
CA ALA A 2 -13.83 3.80 5.94
C ALA A 2 -12.83 4.00 7.09
N LYS A 3 -11.57 4.35 6.77
CA LYS A 3 -10.51 4.69 7.73
C LYS A 3 -9.59 5.80 7.19
N PRO A 4 -9.98 7.08 7.29
CA PRO A 4 -9.13 8.20 6.88
C PRO A 4 -7.87 8.30 7.73
N GLY A 5 -6.71 8.54 7.12
CA GLY A 5 -5.44 8.71 7.84
C GLY A 5 -4.72 7.41 8.19
N GLU A 6 -5.22 6.25 7.77
CA GLU A 6 -4.59 4.94 7.95
C GLU A 6 -4.38 4.22 6.62
N GLY A 7 -3.41 3.29 6.58
CA GLY A 7 -3.16 2.45 5.42
C GLY A 7 -4.09 1.23 5.34
N GLY A 8 -4.06 0.54 4.21
CA GLY A 8 -4.77 -0.72 4.01
C GLY A 8 -4.33 -1.81 4.99
N GLU A 9 -5.23 -2.75 5.29
CA GLU A 9 -4.90 -3.91 6.12
C GLU A 9 -5.44 -5.19 5.46
N LEU A 10 -4.60 -6.22 5.41
CA LEU A 10 -4.96 -7.57 4.95
C LEU A 10 -4.46 -8.61 5.96
N PRO A 11 -5.36 -9.30 6.68
CA PRO A 11 -4.98 -10.34 7.64
C PRO A 11 -4.17 -11.48 7.01
N GLY A 12 -3.17 -11.99 7.73
CA GLY A 12 -2.19 -12.95 7.18
C GLY A 12 -2.78 -14.26 6.67
N HIS A 13 -3.88 -14.75 7.25
CA HIS A 13 -4.58 -15.94 6.76
C HIS A 13 -5.22 -15.76 5.38
N LYS A 14 -5.36 -14.51 4.90
CA LYS A 14 -5.76 -14.17 3.53
C LYS A 14 -4.57 -13.95 2.61
N VAL A 15 -3.35 -13.86 3.13
CA VAL A 15 -2.11 -13.61 2.39
C VAL A 15 -1.46 -14.95 2.06
N ILE A 16 -2.08 -15.70 1.15
CA ILE A 16 -1.64 -17.05 0.75
C ILE A 16 -1.72 -17.21 -0.77
N GLY A 17 -1.00 -18.22 -1.31
CA GLY A 17 -1.02 -18.55 -2.73
C GLY A 17 -0.72 -17.34 -3.62
N ASP A 18 -1.58 -17.10 -4.60
CA ASP A 18 -1.44 -16.02 -5.57
C ASP A 18 -1.40 -14.63 -4.91
N ILE A 19 -2.04 -14.43 -3.76
CA ILE A 19 -2.02 -13.14 -3.05
C ILE A 19 -0.61 -12.83 -2.52
N ALA A 20 0.03 -13.83 -1.91
CA ALA A 20 1.38 -13.67 -1.37
C ALA A 20 2.40 -13.43 -2.50
N VAL A 21 2.26 -14.18 -3.60
CA VAL A 21 3.11 -14.09 -4.80
C VAL A 21 2.93 -12.74 -5.50
N THR A 22 1.69 -12.35 -5.80
CA THR A 22 1.38 -11.07 -6.50
C THR A 22 1.89 -9.86 -5.73
N ARG A 23 1.81 -9.90 -4.39
CA ARG A 23 2.27 -8.80 -3.53
C ARG A 23 3.74 -8.90 -3.13
N ASN A 24 4.46 -9.89 -3.67
CA ASN A 24 5.86 -10.16 -3.38
C ASN A 24 6.15 -10.18 -1.86
N SER A 25 5.28 -10.86 -1.12
CA SER A 25 5.20 -10.84 0.35
C SER A 25 5.28 -12.23 0.95
N THR A 26 5.57 -12.32 2.25
CA THR A 26 5.66 -13.61 2.96
C THR A 26 4.26 -14.20 3.19
N ALA A 27 4.04 -15.43 2.72
CA ALA A 27 2.77 -16.13 2.93
C ALA A 27 2.45 -16.32 4.43
N GLY A 28 1.19 -16.09 4.80
CA GLY A 28 0.70 -16.19 6.17
C GLY A 28 0.96 -14.95 7.05
N VAL A 29 1.73 -13.97 6.57
CA VAL A 29 2.03 -12.72 7.30
C VAL A 29 1.01 -11.65 6.97
N GLY A 30 0.50 -10.94 7.98
CA GLY A 30 -0.43 -9.82 7.78
C GLY A 30 0.25 -8.64 7.08
N LEU A 31 -0.49 -7.98 6.19
CA LEU A 31 -0.01 -6.81 5.46
C LEU A 31 -0.73 -5.56 5.94
N ILE A 32 0.03 -4.63 6.51
CA ILE A 32 -0.44 -3.28 6.89
C ILE A 32 0.33 -2.31 5.99
N SER A 33 -0.39 -1.54 5.17
CA SER A 33 0.23 -0.51 4.34
C SER A 33 0.59 0.71 5.20
N PRO A 34 1.67 1.44 4.88
CA PRO A 34 1.95 2.73 5.49
C PRO A 34 0.78 3.70 5.31
N PRO A 35 0.48 4.57 6.30
CA PRO A 35 -0.59 5.55 6.17
C PRO A 35 -0.34 6.63 5.09
N PRO A 36 0.83 7.28 5.02
CA PRO A 36 1.15 8.16 3.90
C PRO A 36 1.84 7.37 2.77
N HIS A 37 1.68 7.88 1.55
CA HIS A 37 2.57 7.55 0.45
C HIS A 37 3.96 8.12 0.75
N HIS A 38 5.00 7.28 0.73
CA HIS A 38 6.37 7.69 1.09
C HIS A 38 7.03 8.62 0.07
N ASP A 39 6.37 8.82 -1.06
CA ASP A 39 6.72 9.68 -2.18
C ASP A 39 5.80 10.90 -2.28
N ILE A 40 4.93 11.14 -1.29
CA ILE A 40 4.04 12.30 -1.23
C ILE A 40 4.08 12.92 0.16
N TYR A 41 4.92 13.93 0.35
CA TYR A 41 4.99 14.73 1.58
C TYR A 41 4.46 16.16 1.38
N SER A 42 4.33 16.61 0.14
CA SER A 42 3.73 17.90 -0.22
C SER A 42 2.83 17.80 -1.47
N ILE A 43 2.23 18.93 -1.86
CA ILE A 43 1.41 19.00 -3.07
C ILE A 43 2.27 18.96 -4.35
N GLU A 44 3.51 19.43 -4.27
CA GLU A 44 4.49 19.35 -5.35
C GLU A 44 4.89 17.89 -5.61
N ASP A 45 5.07 17.09 -4.55
CA ASP A 45 5.36 15.66 -4.68
C ASP A 45 4.21 14.90 -5.36
N LEU A 46 2.95 15.24 -5.02
CA LEU A 46 1.79 14.69 -5.72
C LEU A 46 1.80 15.05 -7.21
N ALA A 47 2.17 16.29 -7.54
CA ALA A 47 2.30 16.71 -8.93
C ALA A 47 3.41 15.93 -9.65
N GLN A 48 4.53 15.65 -8.98
CA GLN A 48 5.60 14.81 -9.50
C GLN A 48 5.12 13.38 -9.75
N LEU A 49 4.40 12.77 -8.81
CA LEU A 49 3.83 11.44 -9.00
C LEU A 49 2.85 11.38 -10.19
N ILE A 50 2.01 12.41 -10.35
CA ILE A 50 1.11 12.52 -11.51
C ILE A 50 1.91 12.64 -12.82
N HIS A 51 3.03 13.36 -12.81
CA HIS A 51 3.91 13.46 -13.97
C HIS A 51 4.55 12.11 -14.31
N ASP A 52 5.04 11.37 -13.31
CA ASP A 52 5.73 10.09 -13.52
C ASP A 52 4.80 8.98 -14.01
N LEU A 53 3.50 9.08 -13.74
CA LEU A 53 2.46 8.14 -14.19
C LEU A 53 1.87 8.46 -15.57
N LYS A 54 2.10 9.65 -16.12
CA LYS A 54 1.60 10.09 -17.44
C LYS A 54 2.53 9.64 -18.57
#